data_AF-A0A2U2BJ61-F1
#
_entry.id   AF-A0A2U2BJ61-F1
#
_cell.length_a   1.000
_cell.length_b   1.000
_cell.length_c   1.000
_cell.angle_alpha   90.00
_cell.angle_beta   90.00
_cell.angle_gamma   90.00
#
_symmetry.space_group_name_H-M   'P 1'
#
loop_
_entity.id
_entity.type
_entity.pdbx_description
1 polymer ?
#
loop_
_entity_poly.entity_id
_entity_poly.type
_entity_poly.pdbx_seq_one_letter_code
_entity_poly.pdbx_strand_id
1 'polypeptide(L)'
;MSTAVDWRLQAESGGAPRPVPEPGLVCGSWTQADLVLPDNNQTPPVLSYLRRQQDVLTIQRASADGQVAVNGIELALAQVKTLQNGDRLTLGEMHYRVESGVSPVTQDETPLATAPAADPFADLHVPGMVPVGGPMPDPSDKHPFDTAAKPASSPSTDSTIPAASWQPELGRAPEWVSTLSDKENEFDLLQGMRQA
;
A
#
# COMPACT_ATOMS: atom_id res chain seq x y z
N MET A 1 22.46 -3.88 16.36
CA MET A 1 21.22 -4.63 16.03
C MET A 1 20.12 -3.60 15.85
N SER A 2 19.51 -3.53 14.67
CA SER A 2 18.47 -2.52 14.38
C SER A 2 17.14 -3.01 14.98
N THR A 3 16.65 -2.35 16.01
CA THR A 3 15.34 -2.64 16.62
C THR A 3 14.26 -2.02 15.73
N ALA A 4 13.88 -2.70 14.65
CA ALA A 4 12.80 -2.22 13.78
C ALA A 4 11.48 -2.19 14.57
N VAL A 5 10.81 -1.05 14.64
CA VAL A 5 9.53 -0.90 15.35
C VAL A 5 8.43 -1.70 14.63
N ASP A 6 7.85 -2.69 15.29
CA ASP A 6 6.75 -3.48 14.72
C ASP A 6 5.42 -2.73 14.76
N TRP A 7 5.01 -2.16 13.64
CA TRP A 7 3.70 -1.51 13.51
C TRP A 7 2.58 -2.52 13.29
N ARG A 8 1.45 -2.33 13.98
CA ARG A 8 0.25 -3.17 13.89
C ARG A 8 -1.02 -2.31 13.95
N LEU A 9 -2.11 -2.84 13.39
CA LEU A 9 -3.45 -2.28 13.48
C LEU A 9 -4.34 -3.25 14.26
N GLN A 10 -4.84 -2.83 15.41
CA GLN A 10 -5.82 -3.58 16.18
C GLN A 10 -7.22 -3.09 15.83
N ALA A 11 -8.04 -3.94 15.21
CA ALA A 11 -9.43 -3.60 14.94
C ALA A 11 -10.21 -3.43 16.25
N GLU A 12 -10.99 -2.35 16.36
CA GLU A 12 -11.80 -2.09 17.57
C GLU A 12 -13.02 -3.01 17.66
N SER A 13 -13.46 -3.58 16.55
CA SER A 13 -14.46 -4.66 16.52
C SER A 13 -13.96 -5.97 17.15
N GLY A 14 -12.68 -6.02 17.56
CA GLY A 14 -12.00 -7.23 18.01
C GLY A 14 -11.32 -8.00 16.89
N GLY A 15 -10.66 -9.10 17.24
CA GLY A 15 -9.85 -9.91 16.34
C GLY A 15 -8.35 -9.76 16.59
N ALA A 16 -7.54 -10.52 15.85
CA ALA A 16 -6.09 -10.48 15.97
C ALA A 16 -5.50 -9.17 15.41
N PRO A 17 -4.46 -8.60 16.06
CA PRO A 17 -3.79 -7.42 15.55
C PRO A 17 -3.14 -7.72 14.21
N ARG A 18 -3.27 -6.79 13.27
CA ARG A 18 -2.78 -6.95 11.90
C ARG A 18 -1.44 -6.26 11.71
N PRO A 19 -0.37 -6.97 11.32
CA PRO A 19 0.94 -6.34 11.11
C PRO A 19 0.93 -5.41 9.90
N VAL A 20 1.73 -4.35 9.98
CA VAL A 20 2.03 -3.42 8.89
C VAL A 20 3.50 -3.62 8.48
N PRO A 21 3.79 -4.50 7.50
CA PRO A 21 5.14 -4.71 7.00
C PRO A 21 5.61 -3.50 6.17
N GLU A 22 6.90 -3.42 5.85
CA GLU A 22 7.37 -2.54 4.78
C GLU A 22 7.01 -3.17 3.41
N PRO A 23 6.56 -2.38 2.41
CA PRO A 23 6.48 -0.91 2.38
C PRO A 23 5.18 -0.32 2.96
N GLY A 24 4.27 -1.15 3.46
CA GLY A 24 3.00 -0.74 4.08
C GLY A 24 1.82 -1.58 3.58
N LEU A 25 0.62 -1.00 3.58
CA LEU A 25 -0.62 -1.67 3.19
C LEU A 25 -1.44 -0.83 2.22
N VAL A 26 -2.03 -1.47 1.22
CA VAL A 26 -3.16 -0.94 0.47
C VAL A 26 -4.45 -1.30 1.20
N CYS A 27 -5.31 -0.31 1.46
CA CYS A 27 -6.58 -0.50 2.16
C CYS A 27 -7.75 -0.13 1.24
N GLY A 28 -8.79 -0.96 1.18
CA GLY A 28 -9.97 -0.70 0.33
C GLY A 28 -10.84 -1.94 0.18
N SER A 29 -11.90 -1.85 -0.64
CA SER A 29 -12.82 -2.97 -0.90
C SER A 29 -12.28 -3.99 -1.90
N TRP A 30 -11.19 -3.68 -2.61
CA TRP A 30 -10.60 -4.60 -3.56
C TRP A 30 -10.10 -5.87 -2.86
N THR A 31 -10.48 -7.04 -3.38
CA THR A 31 -10.17 -8.34 -2.77
C THR A 31 -8.68 -8.66 -2.73
N GLN A 32 -7.85 -7.96 -3.52
CA GLN A 32 -6.40 -8.10 -3.50
C GLN A 32 -5.69 -7.02 -2.67
N ALA A 33 -6.45 -6.10 -2.03
CA ALA A 33 -5.87 -5.16 -1.09
C ALA A 33 -5.29 -5.90 0.12
N ASP A 34 -4.20 -5.39 0.69
CA ASP A 34 -3.60 -5.98 1.88
C ASP A 34 -4.60 -5.90 3.04
N LEU A 35 -5.27 -4.74 3.20
CA LEU A 35 -6.39 -4.53 4.11
C LEU A 35 -7.72 -4.43 3.36
N VAL A 36 -8.36 -5.59 3.17
CA VAL A 36 -9.72 -5.68 2.62
C VAL A 36 -10.73 -5.15 3.64
N LEU A 37 -11.43 -4.10 3.25
CA LEU A 37 -12.52 -3.48 4.00
C LEU A 37 -13.88 -3.99 3.49
N PRO A 38 -14.94 -3.95 4.31
CA PRO A 38 -16.28 -4.34 3.88
C PRO A 38 -16.71 -3.53 2.64
N ASP A 39 -17.23 -4.23 1.63
CA ASP A 39 -17.80 -3.59 0.45
C ASP A 39 -19.26 -3.20 0.73
N ASN A 40 -19.49 -1.92 1.01
CA ASN A 40 -20.79 -1.34 1.31
C ASN A 40 -21.27 -0.37 0.22
N ASN A 41 -20.76 -0.49 -1.02
CA ASN A 41 -20.95 0.46 -2.13
C ASN A 41 -20.40 1.89 -1.88
N GLN A 42 -19.91 2.19 -0.67
CA GLN A 42 -19.29 3.48 -0.32
C GLN A 42 -17.77 3.38 -0.17
N THR A 43 -17.24 2.17 0.01
CA THR A 43 -15.82 1.93 0.14
C THR A 43 -15.19 1.68 -1.23
N PRO A 44 -14.32 2.57 -1.73
CA PRO A 44 -13.69 2.40 -3.04
C PRO A 44 -12.68 1.23 -3.03
N PRO A 45 -12.34 0.68 -4.21
CA PRO A 45 -11.37 -0.41 -4.34
C PRO A 45 -10.04 -0.13 -3.64
N VAL A 46 -9.58 1.12 -3.70
CA VAL A 46 -8.39 1.61 -2.99
C VAL A 46 -8.75 2.90 -2.26
N LEU A 47 -9.01 2.81 -0.96
CA LEU A 47 -9.41 3.93 -0.12
C LEU A 47 -8.20 4.73 0.41
N SER A 48 -7.18 4.02 0.88
CA SER A 48 -5.99 4.64 1.47
C SER A 48 -4.75 3.78 1.33
N TYR A 49 -3.59 4.43 1.42
CA TYR A 49 -2.30 3.78 1.55
C TYR A 49 -1.75 4.01 2.94
N LEU A 50 -1.35 2.94 3.61
CA LEU A 50 -0.41 2.99 4.71
C LEU A 50 0.98 2.79 4.15
N ARG A 51 1.93 3.64 4.54
CA ARG A 51 3.33 3.52 4.17
C ARG A 51 4.18 3.45 5.42
N ARG A 52 4.97 2.39 5.51
CA ARG A 52 5.96 2.21 6.57
C ARG A 52 7.34 2.42 5.97
N GLN A 53 8.11 3.28 6.61
CA GLN A 53 9.51 3.48 6.32
C GLN A 53 10.25 3.53 7.65
N GLN A 54 11.04 2.51 7.93
CA GLN A 54 11.76 2.33 9.19
C GLN A 54 10.76 2.33 10.38
N ASP A 55 10.88 3.33 11.24
CA ASP A 55 10.06 3.51 12.44
C ASP A 55 8.91 4.50 12.24
N VAL A 56 8.73 5.02 11.03
CA VAL A 56 7.66 5.97 10.70
C VAL A 56 6.55 5.26 9.95
N LEU A 57 5.32 5.41 10.45
CA LEU A 57 4.11 5.00 9.77
C LEU A 57 3.34 6.24 9.31
N THR A 58 2.98 6.27 8.02
CA THR A 58 2.15 7.33 7.45
C THR A 58 0.92 6.75 6.80
N ILE A 59 -0.15 7.54 6.73
CA ILE A 59 -1.34 7.25 5.97
C ILE A 59 -1.61 8.36 4.95
N GLN A 60 -2.08 7.96 3.78
CA GLN A 60 -2.56 8.85 2.75
C GLN A 60 -3.92 8.40 2.23
N ARG A 61 -4.88 9.33 2.14
CA ARG A 61 -6.16 9.09 1.46
C ARG A 61 -5.94 9.03 -0.05
N ALA A 62 -6.42 7.97 -0.68
CA ALA A 62 -6.23 7.69 -2.11
C ALA A 62 -7.46 8.01 -2.98
N SER A 63 -8.65 8.02 -2.38
CA SER A 63 -9.91 8.26 -3.08
C SER A 63 -10.69 9.43 -2.49
N ALA A 64 -11.41 10.15 -3.36
CA ALA A 64 -12.36 11.18 -2.94
C ALA A 64 -13.59 10.56 -2.26
N ASP A 65 -13.94 9.33 -2.63
CA ASP A 65 -15.01 8.56 -2.03
C ASP A 65 -14.54 7.82 -0.77
N GLY A 66 -15.46 7.63 0.17
CA GLY A 66 -15.20 6.97 1.45
C GLY A 66 -14.51 7.85 2.49
N GLN A 67 -14.54 7.40 3.75
CA GLN A 67 -14.03 8.16 4.88
C GLN A 67 -12.64 7.66 5.29
N VAL A 68 -11.68 8.57 5.45
CA VAL A 68 -10.38 8.29 6.08
C VAL A 68 -10.15 9.34 7.14
N ALA A 69 -10.08 8.96 8.41
CA ALA A 69 -9.86 9.88 9.51
C ALA A 69 -8.84 9.36 10.51
N VAL A 70 -8.09 10.26 11.14
CA VAL A 70 -7.13 9.94 12.20
C VAL A 70 -7.48 10.78 13.42
N ASN A 71 -7.79 10.11 14.52
CA ASN A 71 -8.32 10.69 15.76
C ASN A 71 -9.61 11.51 15.52
N GLY A 72 -10.46 11.02 14.62
CA GLY A 72 -11.72 11.69 14.25
C GLY A 72 -11.58 12.88 13.31
N ILE A 73 -10.36 13.26 12.93
CA ILE A 73 -10.11 14.32 11.95
C ILE A 73 -9.98 13.68 10.57
N GLU A 74 -10.90 14.02 9.67
CA GLU A 74 -10.89 13.53 8.29
C GLU A 74 -9.65 14.05 7.53
N LEU A 75 -9.02 13.16 6.77
CA LEU A 75 -7.90 13.49 5.90
C LEU A 75 -8.42 13.96 4.55
N ALA A 76 -7.87 15.06 4.05
CA ALA A 76 -8.10 15.51 2.69
C ALA A 76 -7.49 14.52 1.67
N LEU A 77 -7.99 14.54 0.44
CA LEU A 77 -7.46 13.72 -0.64
C LEU A 77 -5.96 13.97 -0.84
N ALA A 78 -5.18 12.90 -0.99
CA ALA A 78 -3.73 12.91 -1.13
C ALA A 78 -2.95 13.54 0.04
N GLN A 79 -3.62 13.94 1.13
CA GLN A 79 -2.95 14.40 2.34
C GLN A 79 -2.25 13.23 3.01
N VAL A 80 -0.96 13.40 3.30
CA VAL A 80 -0.17 12.45 4.07
C VAL A 80 -0.18 12.89 5.54
N LYS A 81 -0.49 11.97 6.44
CA LYS A 81 -0.41 12.18 7.89
C LYS A 81 0.48 11.12 8.52
N THR A 82 1.37 11.54 9.40
CA THR A 82 2.16 10.62 10.22
C THR A 82 1.30 10.08 11.35
N LEU A 83 1.31 8.77 11.53
CA LEU A 83 0.60 8.06 12.59
C LEU A 83 1.52 7.84 13.78
N GLN A 84 0.94 7.92 14.98
CA GLN A 84 1.61 7.67 16.26
C GLN A 84 1.03 6.43 16.93
N ASN A 85 1.79 5.88 17.87
CA ASN A 85 1.29 4.79 18.72
C ASN A 85 0.06 5.26 19.49
N GLY A 86 -1.00 4.46 19.46
CA GLY A 86 -2.28 4.75 20.10
C GLY A 86 -3.24 5.60 19.27
N ASP A 87 -2.84 6.10 18.09
CA ASP A 87 -3.76 6.81 17.20
C ASP A 87 -4.94 5.92 16.79
N ARG A 88 -6.12 6.54 16.67
CA ARG A 88 -7.33 5.88 16.19
C ARG A 88 -7.53 6.20 14.72
N LEU A 89 -7.47 5.17 13.88
CA LEU A 89 -7.67 5.25 12.45
C LEU A 89 -9.11 4.81 12.08
N THR A 90 -9.78 5.60 11.26
CA THR A 90 -11.09 5.28 10.68
C THR A 90 -10.93 5.10 9.18
N LEU A 91 -11.32 3.93 8.66
CA LEU A 91 -11.28 3.55 7.25
C LEU A 91 -12.66 3.05 6.83
N GLY A 92 -13.44 3.90 6.17
CA GLY A 92 -14.86 3.64 5.94
C GLY A 92 -15.57 3.50 7.28
N GLU A 93 -16.27 2.38 7.47
CA GLU A 93 -16.96 2.05 8.73
C GLU A 93 -16.05 1.37 9.77
N MET A 94 -14.84 0.95 9.35
CA MET A 94 -13.92 0.21 10.20
C MET A 94 -13.07 1.15 11.04
N HIS A 95 -12.90 0.80 12.31
CA HIS A 95 -12.07 1.53 13.26
C HIS A 95 -10.91 0.67 13.75
N TYR A 96 -9.70 1.24 13.74
CA TYR A 96 -8.47 0.57 14.13
C TYR A 96 -7.70 1.43 15.12
N ARG A 97 -7.04 0.79 16.08
CA ARG A 97 -6.01 1.40 16.91
C ARG A 97 -4.65 1.09 16.32
N VAL A 98 -3.82 2.11 16.14
CA VAL A 98 -2.44 1.96 15.71
C VAL A 98 -1.61 1.56 16.91
N GLU A 99 -0.85 0.48 16.79
CA GLU A 99 0.04 -0.02 17.84
C GLU A 99 1.46 -0.11 17.30
N SER A 100 2.41 0.50 18.02
CA SER A 100 3.83 0.29 17.78
C SER A 100 4.38 -0.65 18.85
N GLY A 101 4.90 -1.78 18.39
CA GLY A 101 5.64 -2.73 19.20
C GLY A 101 7.05 -2.23 19.47
N VAL A 102 7.18 -1.09 20.15
CA VAL A 102 8.37 -0.90 21.00
C VAL A 102 8.08 -1.74 22.22
N SER A 103 8.59 -2.97 22.27
CA SER A 103 8.69 -3.63 23.58
C SER A 103 9.53 -2.68 24.43
N PRO A 104 9.02 -2.09 25.53
CA PRO A 104 9.92 -1.43 26.45
C PRO A 104 10.84 -2.54 26.95
N VAL A 105 12.10 -2.53 26.50
CA VAL A 105 13.15 -3.00 27.38
C VAL A 105 12.92 -2.22 28.66
N THR A 106 12.45 -2.92 29.69
CA THR A 106 12.54 -2.44 31.05
C THR A 106 14.03 -2.30 31.28
N GLN A 107 14.57 -1.13 30.95
CA GLN A 107 15.90 -0.76 31.33
C GLN A 107 15.75 -0.45 32.82
N ASP A 108 15.87 -1.51 33.60
CA ASP A 108 16.08 -1.43 35.03
C ASP A 108 17.35 -0.58 35.19
N GLU A 109 17.16 0.71 35.46
CA GLU A 109 18.20 1.61 35.93
C GLU A 109 18.58 1.15 37.35
N THR A 110 19.23 0.01 37.46
CA THR A 110 20.09 -0.29 38.61
C THR A 110 21.45 0.34 38.33
N PRO A 111 21.89 1.33 39.13
CA PRO A 111 23.16 2.02 38.89
C PRO A 111 24.35 1.08 39.05
N LEU A 112 25.16 1.08 37.99
CA LEU A 112 26.58 0.72 37.87
C LEU A 112 27.27 0.15 39.13
N ALA A 113 27.43 -1.17 39.18
CA ALA A 113 28.48 -1.82 39.95
C ALA A 113 29.59 -2.29 39.00
N THR A 114 30.77 -1.69 39.13
CA THR A 114 31.98 -1.98 38.38
C THR A 114 32.42 -3.45 38.56
N ALA A 115 32.34 -4.25 37.49
CA ALA A 115 33.01 -5.55 37.39
C ALA A 115 34.21 -5.43 36.44
N PRO A 116 35.34 -6.13 36.72
CA PRO A 116 36.64 -5.81 36.14
C PRO A 116 36.69 -6.11 34.64
N ALA A 117 37.44 -5.26 33.92
CA ALA A 117 37.70 -5.37 32.49
C ALA A 117 38.43 -6.69 32.16
N ALA A 118 37.67 -7.70 31.74
CA ALA A 118 38.20 -8.80 30.95
C ALA A 118 38.08 -8.39 29.48
N ASP A 119 39.21 -8.27 28.80
CA ASP A 119 39.31 -7.98 27.38
C ASP A 119 38.60 -9.09 26.57
N PRO A 120 37.48 -8.79 25.89
CA PRO A 120 36.72 -9.79 25.14
C PRO A 120 37.42 -10.25 23.86
N PHE A 121 38.58 -9.67 23.50
CA PHE A 121 39.36 -10.04 22.31
C PHE A 121 40.57 -10.93 22.62
N ALA A 122 40.79 -11.29 23.90
CA ALA A 122 41.91 -12.16 24.28
C ALA A 122 41.87 -13.54 23.61
N ASP A 123 40.70 -14.01 23.18
CA ASP A 123 40.51 -15.30 22.49
C ASP A 123 40.50 -15.21 20.95
N LEU A 124 40.74 -14.03 20.35
CA LEU A 124 40.67 -13.87 18.88
C LEU A 124 42.00 -14.10 18.14
N HIS A 125 42.92 -14.86 18.74
CA HIS A 125 44.09 -15.39 18.04
C HIS A 125 43.79 -16.77 17.44
N VAL A 126 43.03 -16.79 16.34
CA VAL A 126 42.94 -17.97 15.47
C VAL A 126 43.94 -17.83 14.33
N PRO A 127 44.93 -18.73 14.18
CA PRO A 127 45.83 -18.74 13.03
C PRO A 127 45.04 -19.15 11.77
N GLY A 128 44.80 -18.19 10.88
CA GLY A 128 44.00 -18.43 9.67
C GLY A 128 43.79 -17.16 8.85
N MET A 129 44.88 -16.48 8.49
CA MET A 129 44.85 -15.43 7.47
C MET A 129 44.22 -15.97 6.18
N VAL A 130 43.05 -15.45 5.81
CA VAL A 130 42.53 -15.60 4.44
C VAL A 130 43.24 -14.54 3.59
N PRO A 131 43.99 -14.89 2.53
CA PRO A 131 44.63 -13.90 1.69
C PRO A 131 43.57 -13.08 0.94
N VAL A 132 43.52 -11.77 1.21
CA VAL A 132 42.83 -10.79 0.37
C VAL A 132 43.71 -10.54 -0.84
N GLY A 133 43.52 -11.30 -1.92
CA GLY A 133 44.34 -11.12 -3.13
C GLY A 133 44.26 -12.20 -4.19
N GLY A 134 43.13 -12.88 -4.35
CA GLY A 134 42.89 -13.66 -5.56
C GLY A 134 42.62 -12.72 -6.74
N PRO A 135 43.15 -12.99 -7.95
CA PRO A 135 42.82 -12.17 -9.12
C PRO A 135 41.31 -12.19 -9.36
N MET A 136 40.75 -11.02 -9.66
CA MET A 136 39.37 -10.88 -10.11
C MET A 136 39.17 -11.75 -11.35
N PRO A 137 38.17 -12.64 -11.40
CA PRO A 137 37.88 -13.40 -12.60
C PRO A 137 37.52 -12.42 -13.73
N ASP A 138 38.09 -12.65 -14.92
CA ASP A 138 37.79 -11.87 -16.13
C ASP A 138 36.27 -11.75 -16.32
N PRO A 139 35.73 -10.56 -16.62
CA PRO A 139 34.33 -10.42 -16.94
C PRO A 139 34.01 -11.34 -18.12
N SER A 140 33.01 -12.19 -17.94
CA SER A 140 32.53 -13.06 -19.00
C SER A 140 31.97 -12.19 -20.12
N ASP A 141 32.68 -12.14 -21.26
CA ASP A 141 32.30 -11.40 -22.48
C ASP A 141 31.05 -12.00 -23.19
N LYS A 142 30.36 -12.95 -22.54
CA LYS A 142 29.14 -13.56 -23.08
C LYS A 142 27.93 -13.10 -22.29
N HIS A 143 27.24 -12.13 -22.87
CA HIS A 143 25.89 -11.77 -22.47
C HIS A 143 24.97 -12.99 -22.68
N PRO A 144 24.02 -13.30 -21.77
CA PRO A 144 23.19 -14.51 -21.84
C PRO A 144 22.29 -14.60 -23.09
N PHE A 145 22.22 -13.54 -23.91
CA PHE A 145 21.47 -13.50 -25.17
C PHE A 145 22.35 -13.68 -26.41
N ASP A 146 23.67 -13.80 -26.27
CA ASP A 146 24.63 -13.96 -27.39
C ASP A 146 24.80 -15.43 -27.82
N THR A 147 23.76 -16.24 -27.62
CA THR A 147 23.66 -17.53 -28.30
C THR A 147 23.04 -17.25 -29.65
N ALA A 148 23.84 -17.35 -30.70
CA ALA A 148 23.39 -17.28 -32.09
C ALA A 148 22.30 -18.33 -32.38
N ALA A 149 21.06 -17.98 -32.07
CA ALA A 149 19.88 -18.67 -32.54
C ALA A 149 19.75 -18.33 -34.03
N LYS A 150 20.23 -19.23 -34.88
CA LYS A 150 19.89 -19.27 -36.29
C LYS A 150 18.36 -19.11 -36.39
N PRO A 151 17.83 -18.10 -37.11
CA PRO A 151 16.38 -18.00 -37.29
C PRO A 151 15.96 -19.26 -38.03
N ALA A 152 15.16 -20.10 -37.36
CA ALA A 152 14.47 -21.17 -38.02
C ALA A 152 13.52 -20.52 -39.02
N SER A 153 13.69 -20.82 -40.31
CA SER A 153 12.68 -20.51 -41.32
C SER A 153 11.36 -21.07 -40.82
N SER A 154 10.44 -20.18 -40.48
CA SER A 154 9.07 -20.58 -40.15
C SER A 154 8.47 -21.21 -41.40
N PRO A 155 7.90 -22.43 -41.34
CA PRO A 155 7.05 -22.88 -42.42
C PRO A 155 5.85 -21.94 -42.48
N SER A 156 5.70 -21.23 -43.61
CA SER A 156 4.51 -20.44 -43.90
C SER A 156 3.29 -21.34 -43.81
N THR A 157 2.63 -21.30 -42.67
CA THR A 157 1.26 -21.78 -42.53
C THR A 157 0.39 -20.60 -42.93
N ASP A 158 -0.22 -20.72 -44.11
CA ASP A 158 -1.36 -19.92 -44.51
C ASP A 158 -2.49 -20.22 -43.52
N SER A 159 -2.49 -19.48 -42.42
CA SER A 159 -3.63 -19.34 -41.54
C SER A 159 -4.06 -17.89 -41.68
N THR A 160 -5.08 -17.69 -42.50
CA THR A 160 -5.84 -16.44 -42.54
C THR A 160 -6.31 -16.15 -41.12
N ILE A 161 -5.57 -15.33 -40.38
CA ILE A 161 -6.05 -14.69 -39.17
C ILE A 161 -7.11 -13.71 -39.69
N PRO A 162 -8.41 -13.86 -39.39
CA PRO A 162 -9.34 -12.79 -39.69
C PRO A 162 -8.84 -11.58 -38.90
N ALA A 163 -8.55 -10.49 -39.62
CA ALA A 163 -8.35 -9.20 -39.00
C ALA A 163 -9.66 -8.86 -38.27
N ALA A 164 -9.76 -9.22 -37.00
CA ALA A 164 -10.75 -8.65 -36.12
C ALA A 164 -10.34 -7.18 -35.97
N SER A 165 -10.84 -6.37 -36.89
CA SER A 165 -10.92 -4.93 -36.75
C SER A 165 -11.63 -4.67 -35.43
N TRP A 166 -10.87 -4.34 -34.39
CA TRP A 166 -11.41 -3.70 -33.20
C TRP A 166 -11.95 -2.35 -33.63
N GLN A 167 -13.19 -2.34 -34.09
CA GLN A 167 -14.02 -1.15 -34.11
C GLN A 167 -14.70 -1.11 -32.73
N PRO A 168 -14.46 -0.09 -31.89
CA PRO A 168 -15.38 0.15 -30.80
C PRO A 168 -16.72 0.50 -31.45
N GLU A 169 -17.65 -0.46 -31.46
CA GLU A 169 -19.05 -0.16 -31.64
C GLU A 169 -19.38 0.88 -30.56
N LEU A 170 -19.62 2.14 -30.98
CA LEU A 170 -20.41 3.10 -30.20
C LEU A 170 -21.85 2.57 -30.17
N GLY A 171 -22.02 1.40 -29.57
CA GLY A 171 -23.28 0.71 -29.39
C GLY A 171 -24.04 1.46 -28.32
N ARG A 172 -25.07 2.19 -28.77
CA ARG A 172 -26.28 2.58 -28.04
C ARG A 172 -26.12 2.79 -26.53
N ALA A 173 -26.32 4.05 -26.12
CA ALA A 173 -26.70 4.36 -24.76
C ALA A 173 -27.80 3.39 -24.26
N PRO A 174 -27.68 2.83 -23.05
CA PRO A 174 -28.74 2.02 -22.47
C PRO A 174 -30.02 2.88 -22.34
N GLU A 175 -31.16 2.34 -22.80
CA GLU A 175 -32.49 2.98 -22.86
C GLU A 175 -33.13 3.21 -21.48
N TRP A 176 -32.32 3.37 -20.44
CA TRP A 176 -32.78 3.75 -19.10
C TRP A 176 -32.57 5.25 -18.82
N VAL A 177 -31.95 5.99 -19.75
CA VAL A 177 -31.97 7.46 -19.78
C VAL A 177 -33.24 7.93 -20.50
N SER A 178 -34.41 7.68 -19.91
CA SER A 178 -35.69 8.26 -20.34
C SER A 178 -36.68 8.44 -19.18
N THR A 179 -36.18 8.67 -17.97
CA THR A 179 -36.99 9.20 -16.85
C THR A 179 -36.34 10.39 -16.13
N LEU A 180 -35.36 11.06 -16.76
CA LEU A 180 -35.14 12.48 -16.48
C LEU A 180 -36.05 13.27 -17.40
N SER A 181 -37.34 13.25 -17.07
CA SER A 181 -38.25 14.34 -17.39
C SER A 181 -37.57 15.64 -16.97
N ASP A 182 -37.33 16.49 -17.96
CA ASP A 182 -37.63 17.92 -17.91
C ASP A 182 -37.75 18.47 -16.47
N LYS A 183 -36.60 18.77 -15.87
CA LYS A 183 -36.49 19.64 -14.70
C LYS A 183 -35.58 20.82 -15.00
N GLU A 184 -35.71 21.32 -16.22
CA GLU A 184 -35.27 22.66 -16.59
C GLU A 184 -36.49 23.55 -16.85
N ASN A 185 -37.52 23.47 -15.98
CA ASN A 185 -38.60 24.46 -15.97
C ASN A 185 -39.34 24.59 -14.62
N GLU A 186 -38.62 24.56 -13.50
CA GLU A 186 -39.17 24.84 -12.16
C GLU A 186 -38.79 26.23 -11.61
N PHE A 187 -38.32 27.14 -12.46
CA PHE A 187 -38.05 28.54 -12.07
C PHE A 187 -39.07 29.57 -12.60
N ASP A 188 -40.08 29.15 -13.36
CA ASP A 188 -41.07 30.06 -13.97
C ASP A 188 -42.53 29.89 -13.47
N LEU A 189 -42.78 28.99 -12.50
CA LEU A 189 -44.13 28.78 -11.93
C LEU A 189 -44.40 29.55 -10.63
N LEU A 190 -43.43 30.32 -10.12
CA LEU A 190 -43.58 31.12 -8.89
C LEU A 190 -43.66 32.64 -9.10
N GLN A 191 -43.65 33.14 -10.35
CA GLN A 191 -43.90 34.57 -10.64
C GLN A 191 -45.33 34.88 -11.14
N GLY A 192 -46.17 33.88 -11.39
CA GLY A 192 -47.55 34.09 -11.86
C GLY A 192 -48.61 34.38 -10.78
N MET A 193 -48.30 34.22 -9.48
CA MET A 193 -49.27 34.39 -8.39
C MET A 193 -48.96 35.56 -7.45
N ARG A 194 -48.28 36.59 -7.96
CA ARG A 194 -48.06 37.85 -7.24
C ARG A 194 -48.51 39.07 -8.03
N GLN A 195 -49.51 38.93 -8.90
CA GLN A 195 -50.35 40.04 -9.38
C GLN A 195 -51.75 39.52 -9.69
N ALA A 196 -52.56 39.35 -8.65
CA ALA A 196 -54.02 39.38 -8.70
C ALA A 196 -54.52 39.96 -7.37
#